data_AF-A0A2K3MV31-F1
#
_entry.id   AF-A0A2K3MV31-F1
#
_cell.length_a   1.000
_cell.length_b   1.000
_cell.length_c   1.000
_cell.angle_alpha   90.00
_cell.angle_beta   90.00
_cell.angle_gamma   90.00
#
_symmetry.space_group_name_H-M   'P 1'
#
loop_
_entity.id
_entity.type
_entity.pdbx_description
1 polymer ?
#
loop_
_entity_poly.entity_id
_entity_poly.type
_entity_poly.pdbx_seq_one_letter_code
_entity_poly.pdbx_strand_id
1 'polypeptide(L)'
;MASGSVEGEQSSLADDYDALISTTDVELLKRAWRNEKAAPEILRFESDLITRVREQIELMEETVEEKLTVGTDPLSVSLYQMDLDRTLFLLRSYLRIRILKIEKYMFHIRKTEELWNRLSKDEKFFTERCTDDLKKHLEESVLSKLPENYQSYERQSVISEEDDMALKVFKFDLPEISLLRKKFLLALWPAI
;
A
#
# COMPACT_ATOMS: atom_id res chain seq x y z
N MET A 1 -56.55 -34.90 1.00
CA MET A 1 -56.26 -33.46 1.25
C MET A 1 -54.86 -33.39 1.85
N ALA A 2 -53.85 -33.18 1.02
CA ALA A 2 -52.49 -32.92 1.46
C ALA A 2 -52.33 -31.41 1.66
N SER A 3 -51.78 -31.00 2.79
CA SER A 3 -51.25 -29.65 2.95
C SER A 3 -50.02 -29.75 3.82
N GLY A 4 -48.86 -29.77 3.16
CA GLY A 4 -47.56 -29.55 3.79
C GLY A 4 -47.23 -28.08 3.65
N SER A 5 -46.92 -27.43 4.77
CA SER A 5 -46.37 -26.07 4.80
C SER A 5 -44.86 -26.16 4.92
N VAL A 6 -44.19 -25.85 3.82
CA VAL A 6 -42.74 -25.62 3.74
C VAL A 6 -42.52 -24.13 4.00
N GLU A 7 -42.19 -23.77 5.24
CA GLU A 7 -41.66 -22.45 5.58
C GLU A 7 -40.46 -22.67 6.49
N GLY A 8 -39.24 -22.42 5.97
CA GLY A 8 -38.02 -22.61 6.77
C GLY A 8 -36.67 -22.37 6.11
N GLU A 9 -36.56 -22.22 4.78
CA GLU A 9 -35.25 -22.22 4.10
C GLU A 9 -34.72 -20.85 3.62
N GLN A 10 -35.44 -19.74 3.85
CA GLN A 10 -35.04 -18.43 3.30
C GLN A 10 -34.03 -17.62 4.15
N SER A 11 -33.77 -18.00 5.40
CA SER A 11 -32.85 -17.23 6.26
C SER A 11 -31.37 -17.52 6.00
N SER A 12 -31.00 -18.74 5.59
CA SER A 12 -29.59 -19.14 5.49
C SER A 12 -28.88 -18.58 4.25
N LEU A 13 -29.61 -18.31 3.17
CA LEU A 13 -29.06 -17.92 1.88
C LEU A 13 -28.66 -16.43 1.84
N ALA A 14 -29.31 -15.60 2.66
CA ALA A 14 -28.96 -14.19 2.82
C ALA A 14 -27.71 -14.00 3.69
N ASP A 15 -27.57 -14.79 4.76
CA ASP A 15 -26.38 -14.77 5.63
C ASP A 15 -25.12 -15.25 4.90
N ASP A 16 -25.26 -16.25 4.03
CA ASP A 16 -24.16 -16.78 3.21
C ASP A 16 -23.74 -15.79 2.10
N TYR A 17 -24.70 -15.00 1.58
CA TYR A 17 -24.43 -13.93 0.62
C TYR A 17 -23.76 -12.73 1.29
N ASP A 18 -24.16 -12.36 2.51
CA ASP A 18 -23.56 -11.27 3.29
C ASP A 18 -22.13 -11.63 3.76
N ALA A 19 -21.88 -12.91 4.08
CA ALA A 19 -20.54 -13.44 4.33
C ALA A 19 -19.66 -13.43 3.08
N LEU A 20 -20.20 -13.78 1.90
CA LEU A 20 -19.49 -13.64 0.61
C LEU A 20 -19.25 -12.17 0.20
N ILE A 21 -20.09 -11.24 0.65
CA ILE A 21 -20.00 -9.79 0.38
C ILE A 21 -19.11 -9.07 1.40
N SER A 22 -18.76 -9.71 2.53
CA SER A 22 -17.74 -9.19 3.43
C SER A 22 -16.46 -8.93 2.63
N THR A 23 -16.06 -7.66 2.54
CA THR A 23 -14.92 -7.26 1.72
C THR A 23 -13.69 -7.99 2.24
N THR A 24 -13.21 -8.98 1.49
CA THR A 24 -12.07 -9.79 1.92
C THR A 24 -10.86 -8.87 2.16
N ASP A 25 -10.00 -9.22 3.11
CA ASP A 25 -8.77 -8.44 3.36
C ASP A 25 -7.90 -8.33 2.10
N VAL A 26 -7.98 -9.32 1.19
CA VAL A 26 -7.35 -9.28 -0.13
C VAL A 26 -7.93 -8.17 -1.02
N GLU A 27 -9.23 -7.92 -1.00
CA GLU A 27 -9.86 -6.82 -1.75
C GLU A 27 -9.50 -5.44 -1.18
N LEU A 28 -9.48 -5.33 0.15
CA LEU A 28 -9.00 -4.12 0.82
C LEU A 28 -7.54 -3.85 0.47
N LEU A 29 -6.69 -4.89 0.44
CA LEU A 29 -5.30 -4.77 0.02
C LEU A 29 -5.18 -4.36 -1.45
N LYS A 30 -5.98 -4.93 -2.35
CA LYS A 30 -6.03 -4.51 -3.77
C LYS A 30 -6.39 -3.03 -3.91
N ARG A 31 -7.29 -2.53 -3.07
CA ARG A 31 -7.68 -1.11 -3.04
C ARG A 31 -6.54 -0.24 -2.51
N ALA A 32 -5.95 -0.59 -1.37
CA ALA A 32 -4.81 0.12 -0.80
C ALA A 32 -3.63 0.18 -1.80
N TRP A 33 -3.32 -0.95 -2.45
CA TRP A 33 -2.31 -1.04 -3.50
C TRP A 33 -2.58 -0.13 -4.69
N ARG A 34 -3.80 -0.12 -5.24
CA ARG A 34 -4.16 0.78 -6.35
C ARG A 34 -4.04 2.24 -5.96
N ASN A 35 -4.52 2.59 -4.77
CA ASN A 35 -4.46 3.96 -4.26
C ASN A 35 -3.01 4.41 -4.07
N GLU A 36 -2.18 3.59 -3.44
CA GLU A 36 -0.77 3.87 -3.24
C GLU A 36 -0.05 4.03 -4.59
N LYS A 37 -0.33 3.17 -5.57
CA LYS A 37 0.28 3.27 -6.90
C LYS A 37 -0.11 4.56 -7.64
N ALA A 38 -1.34 5.05 -7.45
CA ALA A 38 -1.84 6.24 -8.14
C ALA A 38 -1.50 7.56 -7.42
N ALA A 39 -1.23 7.51 -6.11
CA ALA A 39 -0.94 8.70 -5.33
C ALA A 39 0.51 9.19 -5.54
N PRO A 40 0.74 10.50 -5.72
CA PRO A 40 2.09 11.06 -5.81
C PRO A 40 2.80 11.11 -4.44
N GLU A 41 2.03 11.26 -3.36
CA GLU A 41 2.51 11.26 -1.98
C GLU A 41 2.33 9.89 -1.31
N ILE A 42 3.01 9.69 -0.17
CA ILE A 42 2.87 8.48 0.65
C ILE A 42 1.54 8.52 1.41
N LEU A 43 0.74 7.45 1.27
CA LEU A 43 -0.52 7.32 2.00
C LEU A 43 -0.29 6.76 3.40
N ARG A 44 -1.34 6.81 4.24
CA ARG A 44 -1.32 6.21 5.58
C ARG A 44 -1.06 4.70 5.48
N PHE A 45 -0.10 4.22 6.26
CA PHE A 45 0.14 2.79 6.40
C PHE A 45 -1.06 2.11 7.07
N GLU A 46 -1.62 1.11 6.41
CA GLU A 46 -2.75 0.33 6.92
C GLU A 46 -2.25 -0.84 7.78
N SER A 47 -1.70 -0.53 8.97
CA SER A 47 -1.07 -1.55 9.85
C SER A 47 -1.95 -2.76 10.09
N ASP A 48 -3.21 -2.52 10.44
CA ASP A 48 -4.11 -3.58 10.89
C ASP A 48 -4.49 -4.49 9.72
N LEU A 49 -4.68 -3.92 8.52
CA LEU A 49 -4.93 -4.68 7.30
C LEU A 49 -3.70 -5.53 6.93
N ILE A 50 -2.50 -4.94 6.96
CA ILE A 50 -1.28 -5.65 6.60
C ILE A 50 -0.97 -6.79 7.57
N THR A 51 -1.26 -6.62 8.86
CA THR A 51 -1.14 -7.69 9.86
C THR A 51 -2.09 -8.84 9.53
N ARG A 52 -3.39 -8.57 9.34
CA ARG A 52 -4.36 -9.63 9.02
C ARG A 52 -4.07 -10.35 7.71
N VAL A 53 -3.63 -9.62 6.68
CA VAL A 53 -3.21 -10.22 5.40
C VAL A 53 -2.01 -11.16 5.61
N ARG A 54 -1.04 -10.79 6.45
CA ARG A 54 0.12 -11.66 6.75
C ARG A 54 -0.33 -12.93 7.46
N GLU A 55 -1.17 -12.81 8.48
CA GLU A 55 -1.76 -13.96 9.18
C GLU A 55 -2.55 -14.86 8.22
N GLN A 56 -3.34 -14.27 7.31
CA GLN A 56 -4.06 -15.02 6.28
C GLN A 56 -3.10 -15.78 5.33
N ILE A 57 -1.99 -15.15 4.92
CA ILE A 57 -0.97 -15.79 4.09
C ILE A 57 -0.33 -16.97 4.83
N GLU A 58 0.02 -16.81 6.12
CA GLU A 58 0.59 -17.88 6.94
C GLU A 58 -0.36 -19.09 7.05
N LEU A 59 -1.65 -18.84 7.25
CA LEU A 59 -2.68 -19.90 7.26
C LEU A 59 -2.83 -20.59 5.89
N MET A 60 -2.73 -19.83 4.79
CA MET A 60 -2.76 -20.38 3.43
C MET A 60 -1.53 -21.24 3.15
N GLU A 61 -0.35 -20.84 3.65
CA GLU A 61 0.89 -21.63 3.56
C GLU A 61 0.75 -22.98 4.30
N GLU A 62 0.25 -22.96 5.53
CA GLU A 62 -0.02 -24.18 6.32
C GLU A 62 -1.04 -25.09 5.61
N THR A 63 -2.11 -24.50 5.06
CA THR A 63 -3.13 -25.25 4.32
C THR A 63 -2.53 -25.94 3.09
N VAL A 64 -1.68 -25.24 2.32
CA VAL A 64 -1.00 -25.82 1.15
C VAL A 64 -0.10 -26.99 1.57
N GLU A 65 0.64 -26.83 2.67
CA GLU A 65 1.50 -27.89 3.22
C GLU A 65 0.68 -29.11 3.66
N GLU A 66 -0.43 -28.91 4.38
CA GLU A 66 -1.33 -29.99 4.78
C GLU A 66 -1.86 -30.75 3.56
N LYS A 67 -2.35 -30.04 2.53
CA LYS A 67 -2.91 -30.69 1.32
C LYS A 67 -1.87 -31.49 0.53
N LEU A 68 -0.61 -31.08 0.57
CA LEU A 68 0.51 -31.83 0.00
C LEU A 68 0.74 -33.16 0.74
N THR A 69 0.65 -33.15 2.07
CA THR A 69 0.88 -34.37 2.89
C THR A 69 -0.24 -35.40 2.80
N VAL A 70 -1.50 -34.95 2.67
CA VAL A 70 -2.70 -35.81 2.66
C VAL A 70 -2.89 -36.53 1.31
N GLY A 71 -2.06 -36.25 0.29
CA GLY A 71 -2.18 -36.86 -1.04
C GLY A 71 -3.42 -36.36 -1.79
N THR A 72 -3.76 -35.09 -1.62
CA THR A 72 -4.87 -34.42 -2.33
C THR A 72 -4.59 -34.41 -3.84
N ASP A 73 -5.65 -34.33 -4.65
CA ASP A 73 -5.56 -34.15 -6.09
C ASP A 73 -4.56 -33.03 -6.47
N PRO A 74 -3.57 -33.30 -7.36
CA PRO A 74 -2.54 -32.32 -7.73
C PRO A 74 -3.09 -31.00 -8.29
N LEU A 75 -4.23 -31.01 -8.98
CA LEU A 75 -4.81 -29.78 -9.52
C LEU A 75 -5.34 -28.88 -8.41
N SER A 76 -5.93 -29.48 -7.38
CA SER A 76 -6.41 -28.75 -6.20
C SER A 76 -5.27 -28.05 -5.46
N VAL A 77 -4.16 -28.75 -5.24
CA VAL A 77 -2.96 -28.17 -4.60
C VAL A 77 -2.38 -27.02 -5.44
N SER A 78 -2.30 -27.20 -6.76
CA SER A 78 -1.82 -26.17 -7.69
C SER A 78 -2.69 -24.90 -7.62
N LEU A 79 -4.01 -25.05 -7.51
CA LEU A 79 -4.93 -23.92 -7.39
C LEU A 79 -4.67 -23.10 -6.12
N TYR A 80 -4.52 -23.77 -4.96
CA TYR A 80 -4.19 -23.08 -3.70
C TYR A 80 -2.83 -22.37 -3.77
N GLN A 81 -1.82 -23.00 -4.37
CA GLN A 81 -0.51 -22.39 -4.57
C GLN A 81 -0.60 -21.13 -5.45
N MET A 82 -1.35 -21.18 -6.55
CA MET A 82 -1.55 -20.02 -7.42
C MET A 82 -2.20 -18.84 -6.70
N ASP A 83 -3.18 -19.09 -5.84
CA ASP A 83 -3.86 -18.03 -5.09
C ASP A 83 -3.00 -17.47 -3.95
N LEU A 84 -2.19 -18.31 -3.31
CA LEU A 84 -1.14 -17.89 -2.39
C LEU A 84 -0.14 -16.96 -3.09
N ASP A 85 0.40 -17.38 -4.23
CA ASP A 85 1.36 -16.61 -5.01
C ASP A 85 0.82 -15.25 -5.45
N ARG A 86 -0.44 -15.20 -5.88
CA ARG A 86 -1.13 -13.94 -6.24
C ARG A 86 -1.23 -12.99 -5.06
N THR A 87 -1.58 -13.50 -3.88
CA THR A 87 -1.75 -12.69 -2.66
C THR A 87 -0.40 -12.19 -2.15
N LEU A 88 0.60 -13.07 -2.14
CA LEU A 88 1.99 -12.73 -1.83
C LEU A 88 2.55 -11.66 -2.78
N PHE A 89 2.34 -11.82 -4.09
CA PHE A 89 2.75 -10.82 -5.09
C PHE A 89 2.12 -9.47 -4.80
N LEU A 90 0.82 -9.44 -4.50
CA LEU A 90 0.10 -8.20 -4.20
C LEU A 90 0.66 -7.49 -2.97
N LEU A 91 0.87 -8.21 -1.87
CA LEU A 91 1.45 -7.67 -0.64
C LEU A 91 2.88 -7.15 -0.89
N ARG A 92 3.73 -7.94 -1.55
CA ARG A 92 5.11 -7.54 -1.89
C ARG A 92 5.14 -6.32 -2.80
N SER A 93 4.24 -6.25 -3.78
CA SER A 93 4.11 -5.11 -4.68
C SER A 93 3.71 -3.85 -3.93
N TYR A 94 2.74 -3.93 -3.01
CA TYR A 94 2.35 -2.81 -2.15
C TYR A 94 3.51 -2.26 -1.33
N LEU A 95 4.20 -3.14 -0.59
CA LEU A 95 5.34 -2.74 0.24
C LEU A 95 6.48 -2.15 -0.59
N ARG A 96 6.79 -2.74 -1.75
CA ARG A 96 7.84 -2.24 -2.66
C ARG A 96 7.52 -0.84 -3.18
N ILE A 97 6.27 -0.55 -3.55
CA ILE A 97 5.87 0.80 -4.01
C ILE A 97 6.07 1.82 -2.90
N ARG A 98 5.73 1.48 -1.65
CA ARG A 98 5.91 2.38 -0.51
C ARG A 98 7.38 2.66 -0.23
N ILE A 99 8.24 1.65 -0.23
CA ILE A 99 9.70 1.82 -0.07
C ILE A 99 10.26 2.75 -1.14
N LEU A 100 9.89 2.54 -2.41
CA LEU A 100 10.36 3.41 -3.50
C LEU A 100 9.93 4.88 -3.33
N LYS A 101 8.73 5.12 -2.81
CA LYS A 101 8.28 6.49 -2.48
C LYS A 101 9.06 7.07 -1.31
N ILE A 102 9.33 6.28 -0.28
CA ILE A 102 10.10 6.69 0.89
C ILE A 102 11.52 7.08 0.47
N GLU A 103 12.20 6.24 -0.31
CA GLU A 103 13.54 6.53 -0.84
C GLU A 103 13.55 7.82 -1.67
N LYS A 104 12.53 8.02 -2.51
CA LYS A 104 12.46 9.22 -3.37
C LYS A 104 12.18 10.51 -2.60
N TYR A 105 11.41 10.45 -1.52
CA TYR A 105 10.93 11.62 -0.78
C TYR A 105 11.44 11.67 0.67
N MET A 106 12.57 11.02 0.96
CA MET A 106 13.09 10.82 2.33
C MET A 106 13.20 12.12 3.13
N PHE A 107 13.75 13.18 2.54
CA PHE A 107 13.94 14.48 3.21
C PHE A 107 12.62 15.19 3.51
N HIS A 108 11.67 15.11 2.57
CA HIS A 108 10.36 15.74 2.72
C HIS A 108 9.50 15.01 3.78
N ILE A 109 9.57 13.68 3.81
CA ILE A 109 8.87 12.84 4.78
C ILE A 109 9.42 13.08 6.20
N ARG A 110 10.74 13.22 6.35
CA ARG A 110 11.38 13.49 7.65
C ARG A 110 11.02 14.86 8.23
N LYS A 111 10.83 15.87 7.37
CA LYS A 111 10.47 17.24 7.79
C LYS A 111 8.99 17.40 8.09
N THR A 112 8.14 16.73 7.33
CA THR A 112 6.69 16.82 7.49
C THR A 112 6.20 15.79 8.51
N GLU A 113 5.87 16.22 9.72
CA GLU A 113 5.41 15.33 10.79
C GLU A 113 4.16 14.52 10.40
N GLU A 114 3.25 15.11 9.62
CA GLU A 114 2.06 14.40 9.12
C GLU A 114 2.41 13.20 8.26
N LEU A 115 3.43 13.33 7.39
CA LEU A 115 3.90 12.22 6.56
C LEU A 115 4.68 11.21 7.39
N TRP A 116 5.50 11.68 8.33
CA TRP A 116 6.19 10.82 9.28
C TRP A 116 5.22 9.90 10.03
N ASN A 117 4.07 10.42 10.45
CA ASN A 117 3.04 9.65 11.16
C ASN A 117 2.28 8.67 10.27
N ARG A 118 2.39 8.77 8.93
CA ARG A 118 1.82 7.80 7.98
C ARG A 118 2.68 6.56 7.80
N LEU A 119 3.92 6.54 8.29
CA LEU A 119 4.85 5.41 8.11
C LEU A 119 4.68 4.36 9.22
N SER A 120 4.93 3.10 8.85
CA SER A 120 5.14 2.00 9.81
C SER A 120 6.43 2.20 10.62
N LYS A 121 6.57 1.48 11.73
CA LYS A 121 7.79 1.48 12.55
C LYS A 121 9.03 1.09 11.73
N ASP A 122 8.91 0.04 10.93
CA ASP A 122 10.00 -0.46 10.08
C ASP A 122 10.33 0.53 8.96
N GLU A 123 9.32 1.20 8.41
CA GLU A 123 9.49 2.24 7.39
C GLU A 123 10.20 3.47 7.96
N LYS A 124 9.89 3.86 9.20
CA LYS A 124 10.60 4.95 9.90
C LYS A 124 12.06 4.61 10.09
N PHE A 125 12.35 3.42 10.62
CA PHE A 125 13.71 2.94 10.79
C PHE A 125 14.49 2.89 9.47
N PHE A 126 13.86 2.39 8.41
CA PHE A 126 14.44 2.39 7.06
C PHE A 126 14.75 3.81 6.57
N THR A 127 13.83 4.75 6.80
CA THR A 127 14.00 6.15 6.39
C THR A 127 15.19 6.79 7.10
N GLU A 128 15.32 6.61 8.42
CA GLU A 128 16.44 7.13 9.22
C GLU A 128 17.78 6.58 8.69
N ARG A 129 17.87 5.26 8.53
CA ARG A 129 19.08 4.61 7.99
C ARG A 129 19.45 5.14 6.61
N CYS A 130 18.47 5.22 5.70
CA CYS A 130 18.70 5.68 4.34
C CYS A 130 19.20 7.13 4.33
N THR A 131 18.62 8.00 5.18
CA THR A 131 19.08 9.39 5.30
C THR A 131 20.50 9.50 5.86
N ASP A 132 20.84 8.68 6.85
CA ASP A 132 22.17 8.69 7.46
C ASP A 132 23.24 8.14 6.50
N ASP A 133 22.93 7.05 5.79
CA ASP A 133 23.83 6.45 4.80
C ASP A 133 24.10 7.44 3.64
N LEU A 134 23.06 8.12 3.15
CA LEU A 134 23.19 9.12 2.09
C LEU A 134 24.00 10.33 2.57
N LYS A 135 23.72 10.83 3.79
CA LYS A 135 24.46 11.94 4.39
C LYS A 135 25.95 11.63 4.47
N LYS A 136 26.31 10.48 5.06
CA LYS A 136 27.70 10.04 5.18
C LYS A 136 28.39 9.95 3.82
N HIS A 137 27.72 9.34 2.84
CA HIS A 137 28.28 9.21 1.49
C HIS A 137 28.56 10.57 0.83
N LEU A 138 27.64 11.54 0.98
CA LEU A 138 27.81 12.88 0.44
C LEU A 138 28.93 13.65 1.15
N GLU A 139 29.02 13.54 2.48
CA GLU A 139 30.08 14.13 3.31
C GLU A 139 31.47 13.68 2.89
N GLU A 140 31.66 12.36 2.75
CA GLU A 140 32.93 11.76 2.34
C GLU A 140 33.30 12.06 0.88
N SER A 141 32.31 12.08 -0.01
CA SER A 141 32.58 12.18 -1.45
C SER A 141 32.82 13.61 -1.92
N VAL A 142 31.95 14.55 -1.50
CA VAL A 142 31.88 15.90 -2.08
C VAL A 142 31.87 17.00 -1.01
N LEU A 143 31.03 16.91 0.02
CA LEU A 143 30.76 18.07 0.89
C LEU A 143 32.00 18.50 1.68
N SER A 144 32.84 17.57 2.14
CA SER A 144 34.10 17.88 2.81
C SER A 144 35.11 18.65 1.94
N LYS A 145 34.95 18.62 0.61
CA LYS A 145 35.82 19.31 -0.36
C LYS A 145 35.26 20.68 -0.77
N LEU A 146 34.02 20.99 -0.39
CA LEU A 146 33.38 22.26 -0.71
C LEU A 146 33.75 23.33 0.33
N PRO A 147 33.73 24.63 -0.06
CA PRO A 147 33.85 25.73 0.88
C PRO A 147 32.81 25.62 2.01
N GLU A 148 33.13 26.10 3.22
CA GLU A 148 32.33 25.96 4.45
C GLU A 148 30.83 26.28 4.27
N ASN A 149 30.54 27.26 3.40
CA ASN A 149 29.20 27.72 3.06
C ASN A 149 28.33 26.72 2.26
N TYR A 150 28.90 25.65 1.72
CA TYR A 150 28.23 24.66 0.86
C TYR A 150 28.36 23.22 1.38
N GLN A 151 28.78 23.04 2.64
CA GLN A 151 28.99 21.71 3.23
C GLN A 151 27.69 21.06 3.73
N SER A 152 26.56 21.76 3.66
CA SER A 152 25.26 21.22 4.06
C SER A 152 24.69 20.29 2.99
N TYR A 153 24.18 19.12 3.40
CA TYR A 153 23.45 18.22 2.51
C TYR A 153 21.96 18.61 2.35
N GLU A 154 21.45 19.52 3.19
CA GLU A 154 20.04 19.94 3.19
C GLU A 154 19.83 21.25 2.44
N ARG A 155 20.85 22.12 2.40
CA ARG A 155 20.80 23.46 1.80
C ARG A 155 21.80 23.57 0.66
N GLN A 156 21.30 23.92 -0.53
CA GLN A 156 22.17 24.14 -1.70
C GLN A 156 22.73 25.57 -1.74
N SER A 157 22.07 26.53 -1.09
CA SER A 157 22.54 27.92 -1.05
C SER A 157 22.43 28.54 0.34
N VAL A 158 23.38 29.43 0.66
CA VAL A 158 23.42 30.21 1.91
C VAL A 158 22.27 31.23 1.99
N ILE A 159 21.71 31.61 0.84
CA ILE A 159 20.64 32.61 0.73
C ILE A 159 19.26 31.95 0.94
N SER A 160 19.16 30.63 0.81
CA SER A 160 17.90 29.93 1.08
C SER A 160 17.67 29.82 2.58
N GLU A 161 16.61 30.46 3.06
CA GLU A 161 16.11 30.28 4.42
C GLU A 161 15.44 28.90 4.60
N GLU A 162 15.00 28.29 3.49
CA GLU A 162 14.35 26.98 3.44
C GLU A 162 15.31 25.92 2.89
N ASP A 163 15.10 24.66 3.24
CA ASP A 163 15.94 23.59 2.76
C ASP A 163 15.53 23.14 1.33
N ASP A 164 16.43 23.38 0.38
CA ASP A 164 16.18 23.26 -1.07
C ASP A 164 16.02 21.81 -1.57
N MET A 165 16.44 20.81 -0.79
CA MET A 165 16.37 19.39 -1.17
C MET A 165 15.01 18.72 -0.90
N ALA A 166 14.03 19.47 -0.39
CA ALA A 166 12.64 19.03 -0.44
C ALA A 166 12.15 19.19 -1.88
N LEU A 167 11.96 18.08 -2.60
CA LEU A 167 11.13 18.08 -3.80
C LEU A 167 9.78 18.68 -3.41
N LYS A 168 9.58 19.97 -3.74
CA LYS A 168 8.25 20.59 -3.67
C LYS A 168 7.40 19.72 -4.55
N VAL A 169 6.51 18.95 -3.93
CA VAL A 169 5.47 18.21 -4.66
C VAL A 169 4.89 19.25 -5.60
N PHE A 170 5.03 19.04 -6.91
CA PHE A 170 4.24 19.79 -7.86
C PHE A 170 2.80 19.52 -7.42
N LYS A 171 2.22 20.49 -6.70
CA LYS A 171 0.79 20.61 -6.59
C LYS A 171 0.36 20.74 -8.03
N PHE A 172 0.01 19.61 -8.65
CA PHE A 172 -1.01 19.64 -9.66
C PHE A 172 -2.20 20.20 -8.89
N ASP A 173 -2.40 21.52 -8.99
CA ASP A 173 -3.69 22.13 -8.78
C ASP A 173 -4.59 21.44 -9.80
N LEU A 174 -5.10 20.27 -9.41
CA LEU A 174 -6.15 19.59 -10.14
C LEU A 174 -7.34 20.54 -10.00
N PRO A 175 -7.75 21.24 -11.07
CA PRO A 175 -8.94 22.06 -10.99
C PRO A 175 -10.09 21.11 -10.63
N GLU A 176 -10.66 21.35 -9.45
CA GLU A 176 -11.83 20.72 -8.88
C GLU A 176 -12.17 19.30 -9.41
N ILE A 177 -11.80 18.29 -8.64
CA ILE A 177 -12.23 16.88 -8.79
C ILE A 177 -13.78 16.75 -8.75
N SER A 178 -14.51 17.82 -8.41
CA SER A 178 -15.98 17.92 -8.49
C SER A 178 -16.52 17.70 -9.92
N LEU A 179 -15.77 18.10 -10.95
CA LEU A 179 -16.20 18.01 -12.35
C LEU A 179 -15.89 16.65 -12.99
N LEU A 180 -14.82 15.98 -12.56
CA LEU A 180 -14.46 14.64 -13.06
C LEU A 180 -15.38 13.55 -12.50
N ARG A 181 -15.83 13.66 -11.24
CA ARG A 181 -16.88 12.74 -10.72
C ARG A 181 -18.21 12.91 -11.46
N LYS A 182 -18.61 14.15 -11.79
CA LYS A 182 -19.83 14.39 -12.57
C LYS A 182 -19.70 13.93 -14.03
N LYS A 183 -18.54 14.12 -14.67
CA LYS A 183 -18.31 13.63 -16.04
C LYS A 183 -18.23 12.09 -16.12
N PHE A 184 -17.63 11.42 -15.14
CA PHE A 184 -17.63 9.94 -15.10
C PHE A 184 -19.02 9.36 -14.81
N LEU A 185 -19.82 10.00 -13.94
CA LEU A 185 -21.21 9.58 -13.67
C LEU A 185 -22.15 9.88 -14.84
N LEU A 186 -21.95 10.97 -15.59
CA LEU A 186 -22.75 11.29 -16.78
C LEU A 186 -22.34 10.50 -18.03
N ALA A 187 -21.09 10.04 -18.14
CA ALA A 187 -20.62 9.24 -19.27
C ALA A 187 -20.97 7.74 -19.16
N LEU A 188 -21.42 7.26 -18.00
CA LEU A 188 -21.82 5.86 -17.78
C LEU A 188 -23.35 5.64 -17.74
N TRP A 189 -24.15 6.68 -18.02
CA TRP A 189 -25.62 6.60 -18.10
C TRP A 189 -26.12 7.09 -19.46
N PRO A 190 -25.91 6.30 -20.52
CA PRO A 190 -27.07 5.67 -21.15
C PRO A 190 -26.75 4.26 -21.65
N ALA A 191 -27.01 3.25 -20.81
CA ALA A 191 -27.20 1.87 -21.23
C ALA A 191 -28.06 1.09 -20.22
N ILE A 192 -29.11 1.73 -19.68
CA ILE A 192 -30.37 1.14 -19.19
C ILE A 192 -31.46 2.16 -19.53
#